data_AF-A0A6S7ICN7-F1
#
_entry.id   AF-A0A6S7ICN7-F1
#
_cell.length_a   1.000
_cell.length_b   1.000
_cell.length_c   1.000
_cell.angle_alpha   90.00
_cell.angle_beta   90.00
_cell.angle_gamma   90.00
#
_symmetry.space_group_name_H-M   'P 1'
#
loop_
_entity.id
_entity.type
_entity.pdbx_description
1 polymer ?
#
loop_
_entity_poly.entity_id
_entity_poly.type
_entity_poly.pdbx_seq_one_letter_code
_entity_poly.pdbx_strand_id
1 'polypeptide(L)'
;MIVHKQLRLSLAYCLCQPLLDLHIGGSPRSTLRTRPATSILSRLKGKHFASGAKKGDKKGICKVCGSERTNRFASTLLALPDQGKVGRALTTDTFANGSTWQYDGLNIRFRDWPFIHRARLNCLPVNNVKSRWSNSCPKCRHCNSDETLPHVLCHCLRNMPSILRRHNTIVDRIVNAVQSGTITTDQQVRAANSRLRPDIIVEEYNKVLIIDVCCPFDNNAEALRDAEQRKLNKYEGVKQFFVGQGKQCEVFGFVIGALGSWHPTNENVLRQLGMSKRYRSLFRKLCCTDAIQGSTNIYREHLGMTEGSVDADNSE
;
A
#
# COMPACT_ATOMS: atom_id res chain seq x y z
N MET A 1 -11.67 13.72 -0.51
CA MET A 1 -11.07 14.32 0.72
C MET A 1 -9.86 13.55 1.27
N ILE A 2 -9.81 12.22 1.17
CA ILE A 2 -8.70 11.38 1.68
C ILE A 2 -7.38 11.62 0.93
N VAL A 3 -7.41 11.62 -0.40
CA VAL A 3 -6.23 11.89 -1.26
C VAL A 3 -5.61 13.26 -0.97
N HIS A 4 -6.45 14.29 -0.77
CA HIS A 4 -5.99 15.66 -0.50
C HIS A 4 -5.41 15.85 0.91
N LYS A 5 -5.84 15.04 1.89
CA LYS A 5 -5.25 15.00 3.25
C LYS A 5 -3.94 14.20 3.27
N GLN A 6 -3.90 13.08 2.55
CA GLN A 6 -2.72 12.23 2.43
C GLN A 6 -1.57 12.93 1.68
N LEU A 7 -1.90 13.71 0.64
CA LEU A 7 -0.97 14.63 -0.02
C LEU A 7 -0.48 15.73 0.92
N ARG A 8 -1.35 16.33 1.75
CA ARG A 8 -0.95 17.40 2.68
C ARG A 8 0.00 16.92 3.78
N LEU A 9 -0.24 15.74 4.36
CA LEU A 9 0.66 15.15 5.37
C LEU A 9 1.99 14.72 4.74
N SER A 10 1.96 14.15 3.54
CA SER A 10 3.18 13.73 2.84
C SER A 10 3.99 14.92 2.29
N LEU A 11 3.33 15.98 1.81
CA LEU A 11 3.97 17.25 1.41
C LEU A 11 4.52 18.02 2.62
N ALA A 12 3.83 18.02 3.77
CA ALA A 12 4.34 18.62 4.99
C ALA A 12 5.64 17.94 5.44
N TYR A 13 5.76 16.61 5.28
CA TYR A 13 6.99 15.88 5.56
C TYR A 13 8.11 16.22 4.55
N CYS A 14 7.78 16.28 3.25
CA CYS A 14 8.72 16.64 2.19
C CYS A 14 9.27 18.08 2.34
N LEU A 15 8.48 19.00 2.91
CA LEU A 15 8.88 20.39 3.15
C LEU A 15 9.64 20.61 4.47
N CYS A 16 9.51 19.70 5.45
CA CYS A 16 10.22 19.80 6.74
C CYS A 16 11.58 19.07 6.77
N GLN A 17 11.92 18.28 5.75
CA GLN A 17 13.18 17.55 5.69
C GLN A 17 14.48 18.35 5.39
N PRO A 18 14.49 19.64 4.99
CA PRO A 18 15.77 20.36 4.79
C PRO A 18 16.55 20.65 6.09
N LEU A 19 15.99 20.37 7.27
CA LEU A 19 16.63 20.73 8.55
C LEU A 19 17.37 19.58 9.25
N LEU A 20 17.35 18.34 8.72
CA LEU A 20 18.14 17.23 9.29
C LEU A 20 19.33 16.76 8.43
N ASP A 21 19.45 17.18 7.16
CA ASP A 21 20.52 16.73 6.26
C ASP A 21 21.59 17.81 5.96
N LEU A 22 21.61 18.91 6.72
CA LEU A 22 22.64 19.96 6.64
C LEU A 22 23.84 19.63 7.54
N HIS A 23 24.58 18.56 7.23
CA HIS A 23 25.95 18.38 7.74
C HIS A 23 26.91 17.60 6.83
N ILE A 24 26.63 17.47 5.53
CA ILE A 24 27.64 17.02 4.56
C ILE A 24 27.55 17.91 3.31
N GLY A 25 28.67 18.54 3.00
CA GLY A 25 28.79 19.70 2.12
C GLY A 25 28.52 19.47 0.64
N GLY A 26 28.44 20.61 -0.06
CA GLY A 26 28.46 20.69 -1.53
C GLY A 26 27.27 21.46 -2.11
N SER A 27 27.46 22.76 -2.33
CA SER A 27 26.54 23.57 -3.14
C SER A 27 26.49 23.06 -4.59
N PRO A 28 25.32 23.11 -5.24
CA PRO A 28 25.32 23.75 -6.55
C PRO A 28 24.20 24.79 -6.70
N ARG A 29 24.60 25.97 -7.18
CA ARG A 29 23.74 27.00 -7.77
C ARG A 29 22.97 26.40 -8.95
N SER A 30 21.64 26.46 -8.92
CA SER A 30 20.83 26.45 -10.15
C SER A 30 19.78 27.57 -10.09
N THR A 31 19.97 28.55 -10.96
CA THR A 31 19.14 29.73 -11.14
C THR A 31 17.78 29.37 -11.74
N LEU A 32 16.75 29.26 -10.91
CA LEU A 32 15.35 29.30 -11.37
C LEU A 32 14.93 30.76 -11.54
N ARG A 33 15.02 31.26 -12.79
CA ARG A 33 14.44 32.53 -13.21
C ARG A 33 12.95 32.55 -12.88
N THR A 34 12.55 33.38 -11.93
CA THR A 34 11.17 33.69 -11.62
C THR A 34 10.71 34.92 -12.39
N ARG A 35 9.84 34.79 -13.40
CA ARG A 35 8.86 35.84 -13.83
C ARG A 35 7.72 35.23 -14.69
N PRO A 36 6.51 35.82 -14.75
CA PRO A 36 5.96 36.89 -13.92
C PRO A 36 4.66 36.51 -13.17
N ALA A 37 4.45 37.21 -12.06
CA ALA A 37 3.35 37.13 -11.12
C ALA A 37 2.03 37.77 -11.62
N THR A 38 1.67 37.61 -12.88
CA THR A 38 0.50 38.31 -13.46
C THR A 38 -0.84 37.66 -13.11
N SER A 39 -0.90 36.33 -12.93
CA SER A 39 -2.15 35.64 -12.59
C SER A 39 -2.57 35.75 -11.12
N ILE A 40 -1.61 36.02 -10.22
CA ILE A 40 -1.85 36.16 -8.78
C ILE A 40 -2.38 37.57 -8.48
N LEU A 41 -1.82 38.58 -9.14
CA LEU A 41 -2.25 39.98 -8.97
C LEU A 41 -3.66 40.23 -9.53
N SER A 42 -4.09 39.53 -10.58
CA SER A 42 -5.42 39.72 -11.17
C SER A 42 -6.56 39.23 -10.25
N ARG A 43 -6.31 38.25 -9.37
CA ARG A 43 -7.31 37.78 -8.38
C ARG A 43 -7.28 38.54 -7.05
N LEU A 44 -6.20 39.25 -6.74
CA LEU A 44 -6.12 40.15 -5.58
C LEU A 44 -6.83 41.49 -5.80
N LYS A 45 -7.19 41.84 -7.05
CA LYS A 45 -7.89 43.08 -7.40
C LYS A 45 -9.36 43.16 -6.96
N GLY A 46 -9.86 42.21 -6.17
CA GLY A 46 -11.21 42.26 -5.61
C GLY A 46 -11.29 42.86 -4.19
N LYS A 47 -10.21 42.82 -3.40
CA LYS A 47 -10.20 43.32 -2.02
C LYS A 47 -8.77 43.72 -1.62
N HIS A 48 -8.58 44.97 -1.19
CA HIS A 48 -7.36 45.50 -0.55
C HIS A 48 -6.20 45.88 -1.50
N PHE A 49 -6.37 46.98 -2.24
CA PHE A 49 -5.25 47.86 -2.59
C PHE A 49 -5.56 49.27 -2.08
N ALA A 50 -5.58 49.42 -0.76
CA ALA A 50 -5.48 50.70 -0.08
C ALA A 50 -4.38 50.54 0.98
N SER A 51 -3.45 51.48 0.99
CA SER A 51 -2.31 51.57 1.90
C SER A 51 -2.72 51.32 3.36
N GLY A 52 -2.24 50.21 3.93
CA GLY A 52 -2.41 49.89 5.35
C GLY A 52 -3.11 48.55 5.64
N ALA A 53 -2.57 47.42 5.17
CA ALA A 53 -3.11 46.10 5.52
C ALA A 53 -2.94 45.80 7.03
N LYS A 54 -4.06 45.68 7.75
CA LYS A 54 -4.08 45.31 9.18
C LYS A 54 -3.50 43.89 9.36
N LYS A 55 -3.01 43.56 10.56
CA LYS A 55 -2.36 42.25 10.87
C LYS A 55 -3.23 41.02 10.50
N GLY A 56 -4.56 41.17 10.48
CA GLY A 56 -5.53 40.17 10.02
C GLY A 56 -5.53 39.94 8.50
N ASP A 57 -5.42 41.01 7.70
CA ASP A 57 -5.37 40.93 6.23
C ASP A 57 -4.08 40.26 5.74
N LYS A 58 -2.95 40.55 6.41
CA LYS A 58 -1.67 39.88 6.13
C LYS A 58 -1.72 38.38 6.43
N LYS A 59 -2.43 37.95 7.49
CA LYS A 59 -2.68 36.52 7.77
C LYS A 59 -3.60 35.88 6.73
N GLY A 60 -4.63 36.59 6.28
CA GLY A 60 -5.54 36.13 5.22
C GLY A 60 -4.82 35.93 3.88
N ILE A 61 -4.04 36.92 3.44
CA ILE A 61 -3.23 36.85 2.22
C ILE A 61 -2.19 35.73 2.31
N CYS A 62 -1.48 35.60 3.44
CA CYS A 62 -0.51 34.51 3.63
C CYS A 62 -1.18 33.13 3.58
N LYS A 63 -2.38 32.98 4.15
CA LYS A 63 -3.17 31.73 4.09
C LYS A 63 -3.61 31.40 2.67
N VAL A 64 -4.04 32.39 1.88
CA VAL A 64 -4.42 32.21 0.46
C VAL A 64 -3.20 31.89 -0.40
N CYS A 65 -2.11 32.64 -0.28
CA CYS A 65 -0.88 32.33 -1.02
C CYS A 65 -0.29 30.97 -0.63
N GLY A 66 -0.38 30.59 0.66
CA GLY A 66 0.03 29.28 1.14
C GLY A 66 -0.82 28.15 0.58
N SER A 67 -2.15 28.31 0.55
CA SER A 67 -3.05 27.32 -0.05
C SER A 67 -2.84 27.20 -1.56
N GLU A 68 -2.59 28.31 -2.26
CA GLU A 68 -2.38 28.34 -3.70
C GLU A 68 -1.03 27.74 -4.11
N ARG A 69 0.04 28.00 -3.34
CA ARG A 69 1.32 27.27 -3.48
C ARG A 69 1.12 25.78 -3.24
N THR A 70 0.43 25.40 -2.16
CA THR A 70 0.15 23.99 -1.84
C THR A 70 -0.62 23.31 -2.98
N ASN A 71 -1.63 23.97 -3.53
CA ASN A 71 -2.41 23.44 -4.65
C ASN A 71 -1.57 23.34 -5.93
N ARG A 72 -0.71 24.33 -6.23
CA ARG A 72 0.20 24.26 -7.38
C ARG A 72 1.19 23.11 -7.24
N PHE A 73 1.82 22.95 -6.07
CA PHE A 73 2.71 21.82 -5.81
C PHE A 73 1.98 20.48 -5.89
N ALA A 74 0.76 20.39 -5.35
CA ALA A 74 -0.06 19.19 -5.44
C ALA A 74 -0.39 18.85 -6.91
N SER A 75 -0.77 19.84 -7.73
CA SER A 75 -1.04 19.63 -9.15
C SER A 75 0.19 19.19 -9.92
N THR A 76 1.36 19.81 -9.68
CA THR A 76 2.62 19.37 -10.28
C THR A 76 3.00 17.95 -9.88
N LEU A 77 2.84 17.60 -8.59
CA LEU A 77 3.13 16.27 -8.09
C LEU A 77 2.18 15.22 -8.70
N LEU A 78 0.89 15.53 -8.79
CA LEU A 78 -0.12 14.65 -9.41
C LEU A 78 0.08 14.47 -10.92
N ALA A 79 0.71 15.44 -11.59
CA ALA A 79 1.04 15.34 -13.01
C ALA A 79 2.25 14.43 -13.28
N LEU A 80 3.04 14.07 -12.25
CA LEU A 80 4.16 13.14 -12.43
C LEU A 80 3.61 11.73 -12.73
N PRO A 81 4.19 11.02 -13.73
CA PRO A 81 3.66 9.74 -14.21
C PRO A 81 3.66 8.63 -13.15
N ASP A 82 4.55 8.74 -12.15
CA ASP A 82 4.68 7.75 -11.08
C ASP A 82 3.90 8.09 -9.81
N GLN A 83 3.27 9.27 -9.75
CA GLN A 83 2.53 9.68 -8.56
C GLN A 83 1.05 9.31 -8.66
N GLY A 84 0.44 9.10 -7.49
CA GLY A 84 -1.00 8.87 -7.38
C GLY A 84 -1.49 7.46 -7.77
N LYS A 85 -0.63 6.53 -8.19
CA LYS A 85 -1.04 5.13 -8.45
C LYS A 85 -1.51 4.44 -7.17
N VAL A 86 -0.71 4.49 -6.11
CA VAL A 86 -1.07 3.95 -4.79
C VAL A 86 -2.21 4.75 -4.16
N GLY A 87 -2.23 6.07 -4.35
CA GLY A 87 -3.36 6.91 -3.91
C GLY A 87 -4.69 6.43 -4.48
N ARG A 88 -4.75 6.14 -5.79
CA ARG A 88 -5.94 5.58 -6.45
C ARG A 88 -6.31 4.20 -5.92
N ALA A 89 -5.32 3.33 -5.70
CA ALA A 89 -5.56 2.02 -5.09
C ALA A 89 -6.09 2.13 -3.66
N LEU A 90 -5.72 3.16 -2.89
CA LEU A 90 -6.24 3.37 -1.53
C LEU A 90 -7.65 3.94 -1.52
N THR A 91 -8.10 4.61 -2.59
CA THR A 91 -9.46 5.16 -2.66
C THR A 91 -10.55 4.11 -2.82
N THR A 92 -10.21 2.88 -3.19
CA THR A 92 -11.18 1.78 -3.21
C THR A 92 -11.65 1.40 -1.81
N ASP A 93 -10.81 1.64 -0.80
CA ASP A 93 -11.12 1.35 0.59
C ASP A 93 -12.00 2.44 1.19
N THR A 94 -13.29 2.14 1.36
CA THR A 94 -14.26 3.04 1.98
C THR A 94 -13.98 3.33 3.46
N PHE A 95 -13.23 2.47 4.15
CA PHE A 95 -12.92 2.59 5.57
C PHE A 95 -11.50 3.12 5.83
N ALA A 96 -10.70 3.34 4.78
CA ALA A 96 -9.32 3.80 4.88
C ALA A 96 -8.45 2.98 5.87
N ASN A 97 -8.65 1.65 5.92
CA ASN A 97 -7.95 0.73 6.81
C ASN A 97 -6.43 0.80 6.58
N GLY A 98 -6.02 0.89 5.31
CA GLY A 98 -4.62 1.06 4.93
C GLY A 98 -3.97 2.36 5.36
N SER A 99 -4.73 3.34 5.87
CA SER A 99 -4.20 4.66 6.24
C SER A 99 -4.63 5.14 7.62
N THR A 100 -5.41 4.35 8.38
CA THR A 100 -5.91 4.77 9.70
C THR A 100 -4.77 4.98 10.70
N TRP A 101 -3.74 4.13 10.64
CA TRP A 101 -2.54 4.23 11.46
C TRP A 101 -1.83 5.58 11.34
N GLN A 102 -2.05 6.37 10.27
CA GLN A 102 -1.46 7.71 10.12
C GLN A 102 -1.91 8.71 11.19
N TYR A 103 -3.03 8.45 11.87
CA TYR A 103 -3.60 9.36 12.86
C TYR A 103 -3.33 8.91 14.29
N ASP A 104 -3.37 7.61 14.55
CA ASP A 104 -3.29 7.04 15.90
C ASP A 104 -1.99 6.24 16.16
N GLY A 105 -1.22 5.93 15.12
CA GLY A 105 -0.02 5.10 15.21
C GLY A 105 -0.29 3.65 15.58
N LEU A 106 -1.56 3.21 15.62
CA LEU A 106 -1.91 1.88 16.09
C LEU A 106 -1.59 0.81 15.04
N ASN A 107 -1.11 -0.35 15.51
CA ASN A 107 -0.82 -1.55 14.72
C ASN A 107 0.30 -1.39 13.67
N ILE A 108 1.06 -0.29 13.69
CA ILE A 108 2.23 -0.09 12.84
C ILE A 108 3.50 0.00 13.69
N ARG A 109 4.60 -0.62 13.28
CA ARG A 109 5.87 -0.52 14.02
C ARG A 109 6.52 0.81 13.66
N PHE A 110 7.32 1.36 14.58
CA PHE A 110 8.02 2.62 14.35
C PHE A 110 8.88 2.60 13.07
N ARG A 111 9.50 1.46 12.75
CA ARG A 111 10.32 1.27 11.54
C ARG A 111 9.53 1.28 10.23
N ASP A 112 8.25 0.91 10.26
CA ASP A 112 7.41 0.81 9.06
C ASP A 112 6.93 2.19 8.61
N TRP A 113 6.77 3.11 9.56
CA TRP A 113 6.31 4.47 9.31
C TRP A 113 7.14 5.21 8.24
N PRO A 114 8.48 5.36 8.38
CA PRO A 114 9.28 6.03 7.35
C PRO A 114 9.31 5.25 6.02
N PHE A 115 9.20 3.92 6.08
CA PHE A 115 9.16 3.07 4.90
C PHE A 115 7.90 3.34 4.07
N ILE A 116 6.71 3.22 4.68
CA ILE A 116 5.45 3.22 3.94
C ILE A 116 5.16 4.56 3.25
N HIS A 117 5.53 5.68 3.86
CA HIS A 117 5.37 7.00 3.24
C HIS A 117 6.25 7.14 2.00
N ARG A 118 7.52 6.72 2.08
CA ARG A 118 8.43 6.74 0.93
C ARG A 118 8.02 5.74 -0.14
N ALA A 119 7.54 4.56 0.26
CA ALA A 119 7.08 3.51 -0.64
C ALA A 119 5.88 3.99 -1.49
N ARG A 120 4.88 4.59 -0.85
CA ARG A 120 3.66 5.08 -1.52
C ARG A 120 3.91 6.21 -2.52
N LEU A 121 4.98 6.98 -2.30
CA LEU A 121 5.42 8.05 -3.20
C LEU A 121 6.47 7.59 -4.22
N ASN A 122 6.84 6.31 -4.22
CA ASN A 122 7.94 5.78 -5.03
C ASN A 122 9.27 6.54 -4.82
N CYS A 123 9.55 6.94 -3.57
CA CYS A 123 10.74 7.67 -3.15
C CYS A 123 11.78 6.78 -2.44
N LEU A 124 11.62 5.45 -2.50
CA LEU A 124 12.60 4.53 -1.94
C LEU A 124 13.83 4.43 -2.86
N PRO A 125 15.05 4.36 -2.29
CA PRO A 125 16.31 4.30 -3.04
C PRO A 125 16.57 2.92 -3.70
N VAL A 126 15.63 2.43 -4.51
CA VAL A 126 15.82 1.29 -5.41
C VAL A 126 16.62 1.73 -6.65
N ASN A 127 17.39 0.83 -7.26
CA ASN A 127 18.32 1.15 -8.35
C ASN A 127 17.61 1.78 -9.55
N ASN A 128 16.39 1.37 -9.90
CA ASN A 128 15.61 2.01 -10.97
C ASN A 128 15.24 3.47 -10.66
N VAL A 129 15.03 3.81 -9.39
CA VAL A 129 14.78 5.20 -9.00
C VAL A 129 16.09 5.99 -9.01
N LYS A 130 17.18 5.41 -8.47
CA LYS A 130 18.51 6.05 -8.46
C LYS A 130 19.02 6.37 -9.87
N SER A 131 18.87 5.43 -10.81
CA SER A 131 19.33 5.57 -12.21
C SER A 131 18.68 6.73 -12.98
N ARG A 132 17.63 7.36 -12.43
CA ARG A 132 16.99 8.54 -13.03
C ARG A 132 17.73 9.84 -12.72
N TRP A 133 18.51 9.84 -11.64
CA TRP A 133 19.22 11.01 -11.13
C TRP A 133 20.74 10.82 -11.15
N SER A 134 21.20 9.58 -11.34
CA SER A 134 22.59 9.21 -11.52
C SER A 134 22.75 8.27 -12.71
N ASN A 135 23.95 8.21 -13.31
CA ASN A 135 24.28 7.26 -14.37
C ASN A 135 24.52 5.83 -13.82
N SER A 136 23.74 5.40 -12.82
CA SER A 136 23.85 4.06 -12.21
C SER A 136 22.99 3.04 -12.94
N CYS A 137 23.36 1.76 -12.86
CA CYS A 137 22.60 0.66 -13.44
C CYS A 137 21.23 0.49 -12.77
N PRO A 138 20.10 0.40 -13.52
CA PRO A 138 18.76 0.24 -12.97
C PRO A 138 18.45 -1.19 -12.49
N LYS A 139 19.36 -2.14 -12.71
CA LYS A 139 19.15 -3.56 -12.45
C LYS A 139 19.06 -3.89 -10.96
N CYS A 140 18.31 -4.94 -10.66
CA CYS A 140 18.14 -5.49 -9.32
C CYS A 140 19.47 -5.97 -8.76
N ARG A 141 19.70 -5.69 -7.47
CA ARG A 141 20.90 -6.15 -6.74
C ARG A 141 21.05 -7.67 -6.70
N HIS A 142 19.95 -8.40 -6.88
CA HIS A 142 19.90 -9.86 -6.72
C HIS A 142 19.51 -10.61 -7.99
N CYS A 143 19.04 -9.93 -9.03
CA CYS A 143 18.61 -10.59 -10.27
C CYS A 143 18.70 -9.65 -11.49
N ASN A 144 18.37 -10.16 -12.69
CA ASN A 144 18.57 -9.43 -13.94
C ASN A 144 17.39 -8.52 -14.35
N SER A 145 16.32 -8.45 -13.55
CA SER A 145 15.20 -7.52 -13.76
C SER A 145 15.55 -6.10 -13.31
N ASP A 146 14.79 -5.11 -13.77
CA ASP A 146 14.94 -3.74 -13.27
C ASP A 146 14.44 -3.64 -11.82
N GLU A 147 15.21 -2.96 -10.97
CA GLU A 147 14.92 -2.83 -9.55
C GLU A 147 13.85 -1.77 -9.28
N THR A 148 12.64 -2.06 -9.70
CA THR A 148 11.47 -1.26 -9.35
C THR A 148 10.93 -1.71 -7.99
N LEU A 149 10.20 -0.82 -7.30
CA LEU A 149 9.56 -1.20 -6.04
C LEU A 149 8.56 -2.37 -6.20
N PRO A 150 7.72 -2.43 -7.25
CA PRO A 150 6.90 -3.62 -7.54
C PRO A 150 7.73 -4.89 -7.70
N HIS A 151 8.88 -4.82 -8.38
CA HIS A 151 9.76 -5.97 -8.51
C HIS A 151 10.25 -6.45 -7.13
N VAL A 152 10.83 -5.54 -6.34
CA VAL A 152 11.38 -5.87 -5.00
C VAL A 152 10.32 -6.49 -4.10
N LEU A 153 9.11 -5.92 -4.06
CA LEU A 153 8.06 -6.31 -3.11
C LEU A 153 7.17 -7.48 -3.57
N CYS A 154 7.11 -7.79 -4.87
CA CYS A 154 6.13 -8.74 -5.40
C CYS A 154 6.70 -9.79 -6.36
N HIS A 155 7.86 -9.56 -6.98
CA HIS A 155 8.32 -10.40 -8.10
C HIS A 155 9.79 -10.86 -8.02
N CYS A 156 10.59 -10.32 -7.11
CA CYS A 156 11.99 -10.68 -7.00
C CYS A 156 12.15 -12.11 -6.46
N LEU A 157 12.72 -13.01 -7.28
CA LEU A 157 12.92 -14.42 -6.93
C LEU A 157 13.72 -14.60 -5.64
N ARG A 158 14.74 -13.77 -5.40
CA ARG A 158 15.55 -13.81 -4.16
C ARG A 158 14.74 -13.46 -2.92
N ASN A 159 13.72 -12.60 -3.06
CA ASN A 159 12.85 -12.18 -1.96
C ASN A 159 11.61 -13.08 -1.81
N MET A 160 11.42 -14.08 -2.66
CA MET A 160 10.22 -14.93 -2.65
C MET A 160 9.94 -15.56 -1.28
N PRO A 161 10.91 -16.06 -0.50
CA PRO A 161 10.63 -16.57 0.84
C PRO A 161 9.92 -15.55 1.74
N SER A 162 10.33 -14.28 1.67
CA SER A 162 9.76 -13.21 2.48
C SER A 162 8.46 -12.66 1.91
N ILE A 163 8.31 -12.68 0.58
CA ILE A 163 7.02 -12.43 -0.10
C ILE A 163 5.98 -13.47 0.32
N LEU A 164 6.37 -14.75 0.35
CA LEU A 164 5.53 -15.85 0.83
C LEU A 164 5.25 -15.72 2.33
N ARG A 165 6.21 -15.29 3.15
CA ARG A 165 5.98 -15.03 4.58
C ARG A 165 4.90 -13.96 4.79
N ARG A 166 4.97 -12.84 4.07
CA ARG A 166 3.92 -11.78 4.11
C ARG A 166 2.55 -12.35 3.71
N HIS A 167 2.52 -13.14 2.64
CA HIS A 167 1.29 -13.80 2.18
C HIS A 167 0.71 -14.72 3.26
N ASN A 168 1.54 -15.60 3.82
CA ASN A 168 1.11 -16.58 4.82
C ASN A 168 0.63 -15.91 6.10
N THR A 169 1.22 -14.79 6.54
CA THR A 169 0.68 -14.01 7.67
C THR A 169 -0.80 -13.62 7.47
N ILE A 170 -1.19 -13.27 6.25
CA ILE A 170 -2.59 -12.93 5.94
C ILE A 170 -3.45 -14.19 5.88
N VAL A 171 -2.96 -15.28 5.28
CA VAL A 171 -3.63 -16.58 5.27
C VAL A 171 -3.91 -17.04 6.71
N ASP A 172 -2.89 -17.07 7.57
CA ASP A 172 -2.99 -17.47 8.98
C ASP A 172 -3.99 -16.59 9.72
N ARG A 173 -4.02 -15.28 9.44
CA ARG A 173 -5.00 -14.38 10.03
C ARG A 173 -6.43 -14.74 9.63
N ILE A 174 -6.68 -15.09 8.37
CA ILE A 174 -8.01 -15.53 7.91
C ILE A 174 -8.38 -16.86 8.56
N VAL A 175 -7.47 -17.84 8.56
CA VAL A 175 -7.67 -19.16 9.18
C VAL A 175 -8.04 -19.02 10.66
N ASN A 176 -7.29 -18.21 11.41
CA ASN A 176 -7.55 -17.96 12.83
C ASN A 176 -8.86 -17.21 13.11
N ALA A 177 -9.47 -16.61 12.08
CA ALA A 177 -10.73 -15.89 12.19
C ALA A 177 -11.95 -16.70 11.75
N VAL A 178 -11.76 -17.89 11.18
CA VAL A 178 -12.84 -18.82 10.87
C VAL A 178 -13.40 -19.38 12.18
N GLN A 179 -14.71 -19.21 12.41
CA GLN A 179 -15.36 -19.61 13.65
C GLN A 179 -15.95 -21.02 13.60
N SER A 180 -16.32 -21.47 12.40
CA SER A 180 -17.01 -22.75 12.17
C SER A 180 -16.66 -23.30 10.79
N GLY A 181 -16.89 -24.60 10.61
CA GLY A 181 -16.54 -25.33 9.40
C GLY A 181 -15.18 -26.02 9.47
N THR A 182 -14.95 -26.93 8.52
CA THR A 182 -13.68 -27.64 8.35
C THR A 182 -12.77 -26.81 7.47
N ILE A 183 -11.56 -26.52 7.96
CA ILE A 183 -10.57 -25.72 7.24
C ILE A 183 -9.55 -26.65 6.60
N THR A 184 -9.31 -26.46 5.32
CA THR A 184 -8.22 -27.10 4.58
C THR A 184 -7.33 -26.02 3.99
N THR A 185 -6.02 -26.08 4.23
CA THR A 185 -5.05 -25.08 3.74
C THR A 185 -3.97 -25.69 2.89
N ASP A 186 -3.64 -25.04 1.77
CA ASP A 186 -2.58 -25.46 0.83
C ASP A 186 -2.64 -26.96 0.44
N GLN A 187 -3.83 -27.53 0.28
CA GLN A 187 -3.98 -28.93 -0.16
C GLN A 187 -4.53 -28.99 -1.58
N GLN A 188 -4.08 -30.01 -2.33
CA GLN A 188 -4.60 -30.27 -3.67
C GLN A 188 -6.04 -30.76 -3.57
N VAL A 189 -6.94 -30.18 -4.37
CA VAL A 189 -8.30 -30.70 -4.53
C VAL A 189 -8.23 -31.88 -5.51
N ARG A 190 -7.74 -33.02 -5.02
CA ARG A 190 -7.47 -34.24 -5.81
C ARG A 190 -8.71 -34.71 -6.59
N ALA A 191 -9.87 -34.58 -5.98
CA ALA A 191 -11.13 -35.05 -6.56
C ALA A 191 -11.57 -34.25 -7.79
N ALA A 192 -11.01 -33.05 -8.03
CA ALA A 192 -11.28 -32.25 -9.23
C ALA A 192 -10.32 -32.55 -10.42
N ASN A 193 -9.51 -33.63 -10.36
CA ASN A 193 -8.41 -33.90 -11.31
C ASN A 193 -7.48 -32.69 -11.50
N SER A 194 -7.36 -31.86 -10.46
CA SER A 194 -6.69 -30.58 -10.51
C SER A 194 -5.49 -30.59 -9.57
N ARG A 195 -4.34 -30.08 -10.05
CA ARG A 195 -3.15 -29.84 -9.22
C ARG A 195 -3.23 -28.51 -8.47
N LEU A 196 -4.36 -27.81 -8.57
CA LEU A 196 -4.56 -26.53 -7.92
C LEU A 196 -4.67 -26.72 -6.40
N ARG A 197 -4.01 -25.81 -5.67
CA ARG A 197 -3.97 -25.74 -4.21
C ARG A 197 -4.48 -24.36 -3.81
N PRO A 198 -5.77 -24.20 -3.50
CA PRO A 198 -6.26 -22.98 -2.88
C PRO A 198 -5.58 -22.77 -1.53
N ASP A 199 -5.39 -21.51 -1.13
CA ASP A 199 -4.76 -21.22 0.17
C ASP A 199 -5.64 -21.68 1.32
N ILE A 200 -6.95 -21.46 1.22
CA ILE A 200 -7.94 -21.82 2.24
C ILE A 200 -9.21 -22.34 1.56
N ILE A 201 -9.69 -23.49 2.03
CA ILE A 201 -11.04 -23.98 1.77
C ILE A 201 -11.74 -24.09 3.12
N VAL A 202 -12.91 -23.46 3.25
CA VAL A 202 -13.78 -23.60 4.41
C VAL A 202 -15.04 -24.34 3.98
N GLU A 203 -15.25 -25.53 4.53
CA GLU A 203 -16.45 -26.34 4.29
C GLU A 203 -17.36 -26.34 5.50
N GLU A 204 -18.59 -25.87 5.34
CA GLU A 204 -19.59 -25.81 6.40
C GLU A 204 -20.94 -26.31 5.87
N TYR A 205 -21.41 -27.45 6.38
CA TYR A 205 -22.62 -28.13 5.90
C TYR A 205 -22.64 -28.31 4.37
N ASN A 206 -23.53 -27.59 3.67
CA ASN A 206 -23.66 -27.63 2.21
C ASN A 206 -22.95 -26.46 1.49
N LYS A 207 -22.08 -25.73 2.19
CA LYS A 207 -21.42 -24.53 1.68
C LYS A 207 -19.90 -24.71 1.69
N VAL A 208 -19.27 -24.29 0.60
CA VAL A 208 -17.81 -24.32 0.42
C VAL A 208 -17.34 -22.92 0.02
N LEU A 209 -16.37 -22.40 0.76
CA LEU A 209 -15.70 -21.15 0.43
C LEU A 209 -14.26 -21.46 0.03
N ILE A 210 -13.91 -21.14 -1.21
CA ILE A 210 -12.54 -21.21 -1.71
C ILE A 210 -11.97 -19.81 -1.62
N ILE A 211 -11.02 -19.58 -0.73
CA ILE A 211 -10.38 -18.29 -0.50
C ILE A 211 -8.91 -18.42 -0.87
N ASP A 212 -8.48 -17.62 -1.84
CA ASP A 212 -7.08 -17.56 -2.24
C ASP A 212 -6.57 -16.12 -2.08
N VAL A 213 -5.50 -15.98 -1.32
CA VAL A 213 -4.93 -14.71 -0.90
C VAL A 213 -3.98 -14.20 -1.98
N CYS A 214 -4.02 -12.89 -2.21
CA CYS A 214 -3.08 -12.24 -3.12
C CYS A 214 -2.59 -10.92 -2.56
N CYS A 215 -1.28 -10.71 -2.66
CA CYS A 215 -0.63 -9.46 -2.26
C CYS A 215 0.02 -8.72 -3.45
N PRO A 216 -0.78 -8.22 -4.42
CA PRO A 216 -0.25 -7.48 -5.56
C PRO A 216 0.32 -6.12 -5.12
N PHE A 217 1.14 -5.51 -5.98
CA PHE A 217 1.54 -4.12 -5.77
C PHE A 217 0.35 -3.18 -5.98
N ASP A 218 0.27 -2.10 -5.21
CA ASP A 218 -0.82 -1.10 -5.17
C ASP A 218 -0.80 -0.18 -6.41
N ASN A 219 -0.81 -0.77 -7.59
CA ASN A 219 -0.64 -0.07 -8.86
C ASN A 219 -2.00 0.34 -9.46
N ASN A 220 -2.79 1.18 -8.78
CA ASN A 220 -4.19 1.54 -9.09
C ASN A 220 -5.26 0.50 -8.67
N ALA A 221 -6.53 0.88 -8.83
CA ALA A 221 -7.68 0.06 -8.43
C ALA A 221 -7.93 -1.10 -9.39
N GLU A 222 -7.67 -0.88 -10.68
CA GLU A 222 -7.80 -1.86 -11.76
C GLU A 222 -6.87 -3.06 -11.51
N ALA A 223 -5.61 -2.81 -11.13
CA ALA A 223 -4.64 -3.87 -10.86
C ALA A 223 -5.06 -4.80 -9.72
N LEU A 224 -5.76 -4.26 -8.70
CA LEU A 224 -6.30 -5.07 -7.60
C LEU A 224 -7.49 -5.91 -8.08
N ARG A 225 -8.40 -5.34 -8.89
CA ARG A 225 -9.52 -6.07 -9.51
C ARG A 225 -9.03 -7.17 -10.44
N ASP A 226 -8.01 -6.88 -11.25
CA ASP A 226 -7.42 -7.87 -12.16
C ASP A 226 -6.78 -9.01 -11.37
N ALA A 227 -6.16 -8.72 -10.21
CA ALA A 227 -5.61 -9.74 -9.32
C ALA A 227 -6.69 -10.66 -8.75
N GLU A 228 -7.82 -10.10 -8.31
CA GLU A 228 -8.99 -10.89 -7.91
C GLU A 228 -9.51 -11.75 -9.06
N GLN A 229 -9.78 -11.15 -10.22
CA GLN A 229 -10.38 -11.86 -11.36
C GLN A 229 -9.52 -13.02 -11.83
N ARG A 230 -8.19 -12.88 -11.80
CA ARG A 230 -7.27 -13.98 -12.11
C ARG A 230 -7.46 -15.16 -11.15
N LYS A 231 -7.71 -14.93 -9.86
CA LYS A 231 -7.95 -15.99 -8.88
C LYS A 231 -9.32 -16.63 -9.07
N LEU A 232 -10.36 -15.83 -9.32
CA LEU A 232 -11.70 -16.35 -9.65
C LEU A 232 -11.65 -17.30 -10.85
N ASN A 233 -11.03 -16.86 -11.95
CA ASN A 233 -10.88 -17.66 -13.16
C ASN A 233 -10.04 -18.94 -12.91
N LYS A 234 -8.97 -18.83 -12.12
CA LYS A 234 -8.08 -19.95 -11.80
C LYS A 234 -8.81 -21.10 -11.11
N TYR A 235 -9.74 -20.81 -10.19
CA TYR A 235 -10.43 -21.82 -9.40
C TYR A 235 -11.86 -22.13 -9.86
N GLU A 236 -12.30 -21.60 -11.00
CA GLU A 236 -13.65 -21.89 -11.51
C GLU A 236 -13.86 -23.40 -11.71
N GLY A 237 -12.87 -24.14 -12.22
CA GLY A 237 -12.98 -25.60 -12.33
C GLY A 237 -13.13 -26.32 -10.98
N VAL A 238 -12.46 -25.83 -9.93
CA VAL A 238 -12.58 -26.39 -8.56
C VAL A 238 -13.95 -26.08 -7.97
N LYS A 239 -14.49 -24.88 -8.25
CA LYS A 239 -15.85 -24.52 -7.87
C LYS A 239 -16.88 -25.43 -8.53
N GLN A 240 -16.77 -25.66 -9.84
CA GLN A 240 -17.69 -26.53 -10.58
C GLN A 240 -17.66 -27.97 -10.06
N PHE A 241 -16.49 -28.45 -9.61
CA PHE A 241 -16.39 -29.75 -8.95
C PHE A 241 -17.27 -29.84 -7.69
N PHE A 242 -17.18 -28.88 -6.76
CA PHE A 242 -18.02 -28.88 -5.55
C PHE A 242 -19.51 -28.68 -5.87
N VAL A 243 -19.84 -27.85 -6.87
CA VAL A 243 -21.21 -27.69 -7.36
C VAL A 243 -21.77 -29.01 -7.91
N GLY A 244 -20.97 -29.78 -8.65
CA GLY A 244 -21.34 -31.10 -9.13
C GLY A 244 -21.60 -32.12 -8.02
N GLN A 245 -21.06 -31.89 -6.81
CA GLN A 245 -21.37 -32.67 -5.61
C GLN A 245 -22.63 -32.19 -4.86
N GLY A 246 -23.37 -31.21 -5.40
CA GLY A 246 -24.55 -30.63 -4.77
C GLY A 246 -24.26 -29.54 -3.73
N LYS A 247 -22.99 -29.13 -3.57
CA LYS A 247 -22.60 -28.07 -2.62
C LYS A 247 -22.72 -26.68 -3.24
N GLN A 248 -23.05 -25.70 -2.41
CA GLN A 248 -22.96 -24.28 -2.76
C GLN A 248 -21.51 -23.83 -2.63
N CYS A 249 -20.84 -23.54 -3.75
CA CYS A 249 -19.43 -23.15 -3.75
C CYS A 249 -19.23 -21.71 -4.26
N GLU A 250 -18.51 -20.90 -3.47
CA GLU A 250 -18.09 -19.55 -3.83
C GLU A 250 -16.56 -19.46 -3.83
N VAL A 251 -16.00 -18.74 -4.81
CA VAL A 251 -14.55 -18.48 -4.92
C VAL A 251 -14.31 -17.01 -4.63
N PHE A 252 -13.27 -16.72 -3.85
CA PHE A 252 -12.86 -15.39 -3.50
C PHE A 252 -11.35 -15.21 -3.71
N GLY A 253 -10.98 -14.20 -4.51
CA GLY A 253 -9.63 -13.65 -4.48
C GLY A 253 -9.53 -12.63 -3.34
N PHE A 254 -8.91 -13.00 -2.23
CA PHE A 254 -8.74 -12.11 -1.08
C PHE A 254 -7.52 -11.21 -1.29
N VAL A 255 -7.77 -9.99 -1.79
CA VAL A 255 -6.72 -9.10 -2.30
C VAL A 255 -6.36 -8.02 -1.28
N ILE A 256 -5.07 -7.93 -0.94
CA ILE A 256 -4.51 -6.86 -0.12
C ILE A 256 -3.26 -6.31 -0.79
N GLY A 257 -3.24 -5.02 -1.09
CA GLY A 257 -2.06 -4.38 -1.67
C GLY A 257 -0.84 -4.49 -0.76
N ALA A 258 0.34 -4.73 -1.33
CA ALA A 258 1.61 -4.77 -0.62
C ALA A 258 1.88 -3.51 0.23
N LEU A 259 1.30 -2.36 -0.12
CA LEU A 259 1.39 -1.08 0.58
C LEU A 259 0.10 -0.73 1.33
N GLY A 260 -0.77 -1.72 1.58
CA GLY A 260 -1.90 -1.63 2.48
C GLY A 260 -3.24 -1.29 1.85
N SER A 261 -3.39 -1.31 0.52
CA SER A 261 -4.72 -1.21 -0.10
C SER A 261 -5.64 -2.37 0.27
N TRP A 262 -6.88 -2.05 0.61
CA TRP A 262 -7.93 -3.04 0.88
C TRP A 262 -8.87 -3.17 -0.32
N HIS A 263 -9.08 -4.40 -0.79
CA HIS A 263 -10.02 -4.65 -1.87
C HIS A 263 -11.46 -4.75 -1.33
N PRO A 264 -12.46 -4.05 -1.92
CA PRO A 264 -13.82 -4.01 -1.38
C PRO A 264 -14.52 -5.37 -1.28
N THR A 265 -14.24 -6.29 -2.21
CA THR A 265 -14.88 -7.61 -2.24
C THR A 265 -14.45 -8.51 -1.08
N ASN A 266 -13.33 -8.21 -0.41
CA ASN A 266 -12.93 -8.88 0.82
C ASN A 266 -14.02 -8.79 1.90
N GLU A 267 -14.86 -7.75 1.90
CA GLU A 267 -16.01 -7.65 2.81
C GLU A 267 -16.98 -8.81 2.68
N ASN A 268 -17.13 -9.38 1.48
CA ASN A 268 -17.98 -10.55 1.27
C ASN A 268 -17.41 -11.75 2.02
N VAL A 269 -16.10 -11.98 1.92
CA VAL A 269 -15.41 -13.03 2.68
C VAL A 269 -15.63 -12.85 4.18
N LEU A 270 -15.42 -11.65 4.71
CA LEU A 270 -15.59 -11.42 6.15
C LEU A 270 -17.03 -11.66 6.63
N ARG A 271 -18.04 -11.34 5.81
CA ARG A 271 -19.45 -11.64 6.12
C ARG A 271 -19.74 -13.13 6.04
N GLN A 272 -19.22 -13.81 5.01
CA GLN A 272 -19.43 -15.25 4.81
C GLN A 272 -18.77 -16.09 5.91
N LEU A 273 -17.69 -15.58 6.53
CA LEU A 273 -17.02 -16.16 7.70
C LEU A 273 -17.69 -15.80 9.05
N GLY A 274 -18.86 -15.13 9.04
CA GLY A 274 -19.62 -14.84 10.26
C GLY A 274 -19.04 -13.70 11.13
N MET A 275 -18.07 -12.94 10.64
CA MET A 275 -17.38 -11.96 11.48
C MET A 275 -18.29 -10.78 11.89
N SER A 276 -18.32 -10.51 13.20
CA SER A 276 -19.04 -9.35 13.75
C SER A 276 -18.54 -8.02 13.17
N LYS A 277 -19.41 -7.01 13.10
CA LYS A 277 -19.04 -5.67 12.59
C LYS A 277 -17.82 -5.08 13.31
N ARG A 278 -17.76 -5.25 14.64
CA ARG A 278 -16.64 -4.77 15.47
C ARG A 278 -15.35 -5.49 15.12
N TYR A 279 -15.39 -6.82 15.01
CA TYR A 279 -14.22 -7.61 14.69
C TYR A 279 -13.71 -7.32 13.28
N ARG A 280 -14.60 -7.19 12.27
CA ARG A 280 -14.23 -6.82 10.90
C ARG A 280 -13.45 -5.50 10.83
N SER A 281 -13.81 -4.51 11.66
CA SER A 281 -13.08 -3.24 11.72
C SER A 281 -11.64 -3.40 12.16
N LEU A 282 -11.39 -4.21 13.20
CA LEU A 282 -10.05 -4.51 13.64
C LEU A 282 -9.31 -5.38 12.60
N PHE A 283 -9.98 -6.42 12.11
CA PHE A 283 -9.43 -7.39 11.16
C PHE A 283 -8.83 -6.72 9.93
N ARG A 284 -9.59 -5.82 9.28
CA ARG A 284 -9.11 -5.08 8.10
C ARG A 284 -7.85 -4.28 8.37
N LYS A 285 -7.83 -3.54 9.49
CA LYS A 285 -6.68 -2.72 9.89
C LYS A 285 -5.46 -3.62 10.07
N LEU A 286 -5.61 -4.74 10.77
CA LEU A 286 -4.54 -5.69 11.01
C LEU A 286 -4.02 -6.32 9.70
N CYS A 287 -4.89 -6.74 8.78
CA CYS A 287 -4.44 -7.28 7.50
C CYS A 287 -3.67 -6.24 6.67
N CYS A 288 -4.15 -5.00 6.61
CA CYS A 288 -3.45 -3.92 5.92
C CYS A 288 -2.09 -3.63 6.57
N THR A 289 -2.01 -3.63 7.90
CA THR A 289 -0.74 -3.40 8.60
C THR A 289 0.23 -4.56 8.43
N ASP A 290 -0.23 -5.81 8.47
CA ASP A 290 0.63 -6.99 8.23
C ASP A 290 1.23 -6.95 6.82
N ALA A 291 0.44 -6.56 5.81
CA ALA A 291 0.93 -6.39 4.45
C ALA A 291 2.04 -5.32 4.39
N ILE A 292 1.86 -4.18 5.06
CA ILE A 292 2.86 -3.11 5.16
C ILE A 292 4.11 -3.60 5.89
N GLN A 293 3.95 -4.23 7.05
CA GLN A 293 5.05 -4.75 7.87
C GLN A 293 5.88 -5.79 7.10
N GLY A 294 5.21 -6.73 6.43
CA GLY A 294 5.86 -7.70 5.55
C GLY A 294 6.61 -7.04 4.40
N SER A 295 6.03 -6.02 3.78
CA SER A 295 6.71 -5.23 2.73
C SER A 295 7.93 -4.47 3.24
N THR A 296 7.88 -3.92 4.46
CA THR A 296 9.05 -3.31 5.11
C THR A 296 10.15 -4.35 5.30
N ASN A 297 9.81 -5.55 5.80
CA ASN A 297 10.77 -6.62 6.04
C ASN A 297 11.43 -7.04 4.72
N ILE A 298 10.64 -7.31 3.68
CA ILE A 298 11.12 -7.65 2.33
C ILE A 298 12.08 -6.57 1.82
N TYR A 299 11.72 -5.30 1.91
CA TYR A 299 12.55 -4.20 1.44
C TYR A 299 13.87 -4.09 2.23
N ARG A 300 13.85 -4.25 3.55
CA ARG A 300 15.04 -4.21 4.39
C ARG A 300 15.98 -5.37 4.10
N GLU A 301 15.45 -6.58 4.04
CA GLU A 301 16.21 -7.78 3.67
C GLU A 301 16.81 -7.65 2.26
N HIS A 302 16.06 -7.09 1.31
CA HIS A 302 16.55 -6.80 -0.05
C HIS A 302 17.77 -5.87 -0.05
N LEU A 303 17.83 -4.93 0.91
CA LEU A 303 18.97 -4.03 1.10
C LEU A 303 20.11 -4.63 1.95
N GLY A 304 19.99 -5.89 2.40
CA GLY A 304 20.95 -6.51 3.31
C GLY A 304 20.87 -5.98 4.75
N MET A 305 19.78 -5.31 5.11
CA MET A 305 19.52 -4.84 6.47
C MET A 305 18.84 -5.94 7.28
N THR A 306 19.52 -7.05 7.54
CA THR A 306 19.00 -8.11 8.43
C THR A 306 18.96 -7.60 9.86
N GLU A 307 17.93 -8.00 10.61
CA GLU A 307 17.93 -7.82 12.06
C GLU A 307 19.08 -8.66 12.60
N GLY A 308 19.92 -8.08 13.46
CA GLY A 308 20.83 -8.88 14.27
C GLY A 308 20.01 -9.96 14.96
N SER A 309 20.53 -11.19 15.00
CA SER A 309 19.91 -12.27 15.73
C SER A 309 19.62 -11.79 17.15
N VAL A 310 18.33 -11.66 17.48
CA VAL A 310 17.93 -11.80 18.88
C VAL A 310 17.92 -13.30 19.07
N ASP A 311 19.13 -13.85 19.25
CA ASP A 311 19.29 -15.22 19.68
C ASP A 311 18.58 -15.35 21.02
N ALA A 312 17.85 -16.46 21.12
CA ALA A 312 17.10 -16.86 22.29
C ALA A 312 18.06 -17.17 23.44
N ASP A 313 18.45 -16.16 24.21
CA ASP A 313 18.88 -16.34 25.58
C ASP A 313 17.66 -16.15 26.49
N ASN A 314 16.94 -17.24 26.69
CA ASN A 314 16.15 -17.49 27.90
C ASN A 314 16.23 -19.00 28.17
N SER A 315 17.45 -19.42 28.52
CA SER A 315 17.72 -20.62 29.28
C SER A 315 18.44 -20.20 30.56
N GLU A 316 17.67 -20.01 31.63
CA GLU A 316 17.96 -20.48 32.99
C GLU A 316 16.69 -20.35 33.85
#